data_AF-G9L238-F1
#
_entry.id   AF-G9L238-F1
#
_cell.length_a   1.000
_cell.length_b   1.000
_cell.length_c   1.000
_cell.angle_alpha   90.00
_cell.angle_beta   90.00
_cell.angle_gamma   90.00
#
_symmetry.space_group_name_H-M   'P 1'
#
loop_
_entity.id
_entity.type
_entity.pdbx_description
1 polymer ?
#
loop_
_entity_poly.entity_id
_entity_poly.type
_entity_poly.pdbx_seq_one_letter_code
_entity_poly.pdbx_strand_id
1 'polypeptide(L)'
;AGEVLAVAQGLKPALLYDCSCAGPSELQSYLEELQGLGFPTQGLHILEIGEDSLIVNPEHVCQHLEQVLLGTIAFVDVSSSQPHPSICSLDQLQNLKALMAEIIAHLQGLQRDLSLAVSCSRLHSSGWNLCTVFGILLGYPVPYTFRLNQGDDNCLALTPLRVFTARISWLCGHPPVLLYSFSVP
;
A
#
# COMPACT_ATOMS: atom_id res chain seq x y z
N ALA A 1 16.43 -0.80 -5.52
CA ALA A 1 15.67 -1.42 -6.65
C ALA A 1 14.91 -2.70 -6.30
N GLY A 2 15.38 -3.59 -5.40
CA GLY A 2 14.73 -4.90 -5.18
C GLY A 2 13.21 -4.86 -4.93
N GLU A 3 12.73 -3.97 -4.06
CA GLU A 3 11.28 -3.82 -3.80
C GLU A 3 10.51 -3.21 -4.99
N VAL A 4 11.10 -2.25 -5.70
CA VAL A 4 10.53 -1.70 -6.94
C VAL A 4 10.31 -2.82 -7.97
N LEU A 5 11.28 -3.73 -8.12
CA LEU A 5 11.16 -4.89 -9.00
C LEU A 5 10.09 -5.87 -8.52
N ALA A 6 9.94 -6.07 -7.22
CA ALA A 6 8.88 -6.90 -6.66
C ALA A 6 7.49 -6.32 -6.99
N VAL A 7 7.32 -4.99 -6.97
CA VAL A 7 6.08 -4.34 -7.42
C VAL A 7 5.86 -4.51 -8.93
N ALA A 8 6.90 -4.27 -9.73
CA ALA A 8 6.83 -4.44 -11.18
C ALA A 8 6.40 -5.85 -11.60
N GLN A 9 6.88 -6.87 -10.88
CA GLN A 9 6.58 -8.29 -11.13
C GLN A 9 5.34 -8.82 -10.38
N GLY A 10 4.62 -7.96 -9.66
CA GLY A 10 3.38 -8.33 -8.96
C GLY A 10 3.57 -9.22 -7.72
N LEU A 11 4.79 -9.31 -7.20
CA LEU A 11 5.06 -10.02 -5.94
C LEU A 11 4.61 -9.22 -4.71
N LYS A 12 4.50 -7.90 -4.86
CA LYS A 12 4.00 -6.96 -3.86
C LYS A 12 3.06 -5.96 -4.55
N PRO A 13 1.90 -5.63 -3.98
CA PRO A 13 0.96 -4.70 -4.61
C PRO A 13 1.50 -3.28 -4.73
N ALA A 14 2.10 -2.74 -3.67
CA ALA A 14 2.66 -1.40 -3.64
C ALA A 14 3.94 -1.32 -2.79
N LEU A 15 4.73 -0.28 -3.03
CA LEU A 15 5.84 0.13 -2.19
C LEU A 15 5.58 1.55 -1.69
N LEU A 16 5.41 1.72 -0.38
CA LEU A 16 5.46 3.05 0.25
C LEU A 16 6.91 3.53 0.20
N TYR A 17 7.14 4.70 -0.37
CA TYR A 17 8.45 5.30 -0.42
C TYR A 17 8.61 6.30 0.72
N ASP A 18 9.27 5.85 1.79
CA ASP A 18 9.56 6.61 3.01
C ASP A 18 11.05 6.98 3.12
N CYS A 19 11.82 6.70 2.07
CA CYS A 19 13.25 6.87 2.05
C CYS A 19 13.59 8.32 1.65
N SER A 20 14.07 9.11 2.61
CA SER A 20 14.45 10.54 2.42
C SER A 20 13.25 11.46 2.16
N CYS A 21 13.49 12.77 2.03
CA CYS A 21 12.45 13.77 1.76
C CYS A 21 12.13 13.92 0.25
N ALA A 22 12.29 12.84 -0.52
CA ALA A 22 12.08 12.86 -1.97
C ALA A 22 10.59 12.99 -2.29
N GLY A 23 10.24 13.95 -3.15
CA GLY A 23 8.90 14.12 -3.65
C GLY A 23 8.62 13.26 -4.89
N PRO A 24 7.43 13.41 -5.49
CA PRO A 24 7.03 12.65 -6.68
C PRO A 24 7.95 12.86 -7.88
N SER A 25 8.49 14.06 -8.05
CA SER A 25 9.42 14.37 -9.15
C SER A 25 10.74 13.63 -9.01
N GLU A 26 11.32 13.61 -7.80
CA GLU A 26 12.54 12.85 -7.51
C GLU A 26 12.31 11.34 -7.66
N LEU A 27 11.15 10.85 -7.23
CA LEU A 27 10.72 9.47 -7.42
C LEU A 27 10.60 9.10 -8.89
N GLN A 28 10.05 9.99 -9.71
CA GLN A 28 9.96 9.80 -11.15
C GLN A 28 11.36 9.70 -11.77
N SER A 29 12.26 10.63 -11.45
CA SER A 29 13.65 10.58 -11.94
C SER A 29 14.37 9.30 -11.52
N TYR A 30 14.18 8.84 -10.27
CA TYR A 30 14.75 7.57 -9.80
C TYR A 30 14.25 6.36 -10.61
N LEU A 31 12.96 6.30 -10.91
CA LEU A 31 12.39 5.18 -11.68
C LEU A 31 12.79 5.23 -13.17
N GLU A 32 12.96 6.43 -13.73
CA GLU A 32 13.51 6.66 -15.07
C GLU A 32 14.98 6.22 -15.16
N GLU A 33 15.80 6.56 -14.15
CA GLU A 33 17.18 6.10 -14.06
C GLU A 33 17.26 4.56 -13.98
N LEU A 34 16.41 3.94 -13.16
CA LEU A 34 16.31 2.48 -13.12
C LEU A 34 15.94 1.89 -14.48
N GLN A 35 15.02 2.54 -15.21
CA GLN A 35 14.68 2.11 -16.57
C GLN A 35 15.88 2.19 -17.51
N GLY A 36 16.64 3.30 -17.46
CA GLY A 36 17.85 3.49 -18.25
C GLY A 36 18.95 2.47 -17.95
N LEU A 37 18.96 1.91 -16.74
CA LEU A 37 19.83 0.81 -16.33
C LEU A 37 19.32 -0.58 -16.74
N GLY A 38 18.18 -0.65 -17.44
CA GLY A 38 17.59 -1.89 -17.96
C GLY A 38 16.65 -2.61 -16.98
N PHE A 39 16.27 -1.98 -15.87
CA PHE A 39 15.28 -2.56 -14.97
C PHE A 39 13.85 -2.41 -15.54
N PRO A 40 12.98 -3.43 -15.40
CA PRO A 40 11.62 -3.39 -15.93
C PRO A 40 10.70 -2.52 -15.06
N THR A 41 10.86 -1.20 -15.13
CA THR A 41 10.00 -0.22 -14.46
C THR A 41 8.84 0.28 -15.34
N GLN A 42 8.77 -0.19 -16.59
CA GLN A 42 7.68 0.15 -17.51
C GLN A 42 6.34 -0.30 -16.91
N GLY A 43 5.38 0.63 -16.89
CA GLY A 43 4.06 0.32 -16.35
C GLY A 43 3.94 0.51 -14.83
N LEU A 44 4.99 0.96 -14.15
CA LEU A 44 4.86 1.50 -12.79
C LEU A 44 4.20 2.88 -12.81
N HIS A 45 3.64 3.25 -11.66
CA HIS A 45 2.94 4.51 -11.42
C HIS A 45 3.25 5.00 -10.01
N ILE A 46 3.37 6.31 -9.85
CA ILE A 46 3.51 6.97 -8.56
C ILE A 46 2.12 7.45 -8.14
N LEU A 47 1.60 6.88 -7.05
CA LEU A 47 0.32 7.24 -6.46
C LEU A 47 0.56 8.04 -5.18
N GLU A 48 0.19 9.31 -5.19
CA GLU A 48 0.20 10.16 -4.00
C GLU A 48 -1.12 10.01 -3.23
N ILE A 49 -1.03 9.75 -1.93
CA ILE A 49 -2.17 9.71 -1.00
C ILE A 49 -1.80 10.50 0.25
N GLY A 50 -2.44 11.64 0.48
CA GLY A 50 -2.02 12.55 1.55
C GLY A 50 -0.65 13.15 1.26
N GLU A 51 0.31 12.95 2.16
CA GLU A 51 1.70 13.41 2.04
C GLU A 51 2.66 12.27 1.62
N ASP A 52 2.13 11.07 1.43
CA ASP A 52 2.90 9.87 1.14
C ASP A 52 2.84 9.49 -0.35
N SER A 53 3.93 8.90 -0.84
CA SER A 53 4.04 8.42 -2.21
C SER A 53 4.20 6.91 -2.25
N LEU A 54 3.34 6.24 -3.04
CA LEU A 54 3.44 4.81 -3.31
C LEU A 54 3.86 4.55 -4.75
N ILE A 55 4.81 3.64 -4.93
CA ILE A 55 5.12 3.06 -6.23
C ILE A 55 4.23 1.83 -6.41
N VAL A 56 3.41 1.84 -7.47
CA VAL A 56 2.41 0.80 -7.74
C VAL A 56 2.51 0.30 -9.17
N ASN A 57 2.11 -0.95 -9.40
CA ASN A 57 1.63 -1.38 -10.71
C ASN A 57 0.09 -1.27 -10.70
N PRO A 58 -0.53 -0.37 -11.49
CA PRO A 58 -1.98 -0.16 -11.44
C PRO A 58 -2.80 -1.43 -11.66
N GLU A 59 -2.38 -2.31 -12.56
CA GLU A 59 -3.09 -3.56 -12.85
C GLU A 59 -3.07 -4.50 -11.64
N HIS A 60 -1.89 -4.72 -11.06
CA HIS A 60 -1.74 -5.60 -9.89
C HIS A 60 -2.43 -5.04 -8.66
N VAL A 61 -2.41 -3.71 -8.44
CA VAL A 61 -3.14 -3.09 -7.33
C VAL A 61 -4.65 -3.24 -7.51
N CYS A 62 -5.19 -3.02 -8.72
CA CYS A 62 -6.60 -3.24 -8.98
C CYS A 62 -7.01 -4.70 -8.68
N GLN A 63 -6.25 -5.67 -9.20
CA GLN A 63 -6.50 -7.09 -8.93
C GLN A 63 -6.45 -7.41 -7.43
N HIS A 64 -5.46 -6.87 -6.71
CA HIS A 64 -5.34 -7.03 -5.26
C HIS A 64 -6.54 -6.46 -4.51
N LEU A 65 -6.96 -5.24 -4.82
CA LEU A 65 -8.12 -4.59 -4.20
C LEU A 65 -9.42 -5.34 -4.51
N GLU A 66 -9.59 -5.86 -5.72
CA GLU A 66 -10.71 -6.72 -6.10
C GLU A 66 -10.73 -8.01 -5.26
N GLN A 67 -9.59 -8.66 -5.03
CA GLN A 67 -9.52 -9.82 -4.14
C GLN A 67 -9.87 -9.46 -2.69
N VAL A 68 -9.44 -8.31 -2.20
CA VAL A 68 -9.81 -7.83 -0.86
C VAL A 68 -11.31 -7.59 -0.76
N LEU A 69 -11.93 -7.00 -1.80
CA LEU A 69 -13.38 -6.80 -1.89
C LEU A 69 -14.17 -8.12 -1.86
N LEU A 70 -13.59 -9.22 -2.35
CA LEU A 70 -14.14 -10.58 -2.26
C LEU A 70 -13.99 -11.21 -0.86
N GLY A 71 -13.39 -10.51 0.11
CA GLY A 71 -13.26 -10.96 1.49
C GLY A 71 -12.11 -11.95 1.72
N THR A 72 -11.07 -11.91 0.89
CA THR A 72 -9.91 -12.83 1.00
C THR A 72 -9.01 -12.59 2.21
N ILE A 73 -9.15 -11.44 2.88
CA ILE A 73 -8.35 -11.06 4.05
C ILE A 73 -9.23 -10.69 5.26
N ALA A 74 -8.66 -10.84 6.45
CA ALA A 74 -9.25 -10.40 7.70
C ALA A 74 -8.69 -9.04 8.12
N PHE A 75 -9.42 -8.33 8.97
CA PHE A 75 -8.98 -7.07 9.57
C PHE A 75 -8.97 -7.18 11.09
N VAL A 76 -8.18 -6.33 11.75
CA VAL A 76 -8.20 -6.20 13.21
C VAL A 76 -8.65 -4.79 13.57
N ASP A 77 -9.81 -4.70 14.20
CA ASP A 77 -10.33 -3.46 14.79
C ASP A 77 -9.56 -3.14 16.06
N VAL A 78 -8.87 -2.01 16.03
CA VAL A 78 -8.09 -1.44 17.13
C VAL A 78 -8.68 -0.11 17.62
N SER A 79 -9.94 0.18 17.31
CA SER A 79 -10.62 1.40 17.76
C SER A 79 -10.51 1.58 19.27
N SER A 80 -10.39 2.82 19.75
CA SER A 80 -10.31 3.14 21.18
C SER A 80 -11.52 2.67 22.00
N SER A 81 -12.68 2.48 21.37
CA SER A 81 -13.85 1.90 22.01
C SER A 81 -13.73 0.39 22.32
N GLN A 82 -12.75 -0.30 21.74
CA GLN A 82 -12.53 -1.73 21.97
C GLN A 82 -11.69 -1.96 23.23
N PRO A 83 -12.03 -2.94 24.10
CA PRO A 83 -11.20 -3.28 25.26
C PRO A 83 -9.88 -3.98 24.86
N HIS A 84 -9.85 -4.63 23.71
CA HIS A 84 -8.69 -5.30 23.13
C HIS A 84 -8.86 -5.40 21.60
N PRO A 85 -7.79 -5.67 20.83
CA PRO A 85 -7.90 -5.89 19.39
C PRO A 85 -8.89 -7.01 19.06
N SER A 86 -9.71 -6.81 18.04
CA SER A 86 -10.73 -7.79 17.65
C SER A 86 -10.75 -8.02 16.15
N ILE A 87 -10.93 -9.27 15.72
CA ILE A 87 -11.03 -9.59 14.29
C ILE A 87 -12.37 -9.09 13.77
N CYS A 88 -12.35 -8.36 12.66
CA CYS A 88 -13.55 -7.89 11.97
C CYS A 88 -13.49 -8.23 10.46
N SER A 89 -14.65 -8.37 9.85
CA SER A 89 -14.77 -8.61 8.41
C SER A 89 -14.93 -7.30 7.64
N LEU A 90 -14.65 -7.33 6.33
CA LEU A 90 -14.86 -6.18 5.45
C LEU A 90 -16.31 -5.66 5.48
N ASP A 91 -17.29 -6.54 5.68
CA ASP A 91 -18.72 -6.15 5.75
C ASP A 91 -19.03 -5.25 6.95
N GLN A 92 -18.22 -5.33 8.01
CA GLN A 92 -18.35 -4.51 9.21
C GLN A 92 -17.70 -3.13 9.04
N LEU A 93 -16.83 -2.97 8.03
CA LEU A 93 -16.08 -1.75 7.76
C LEU A 93 -16.82 -0.86 6.76
N GLN A 94 -17.74 -0.07 7.29
CA GLN A 94 -18.46 0.94 6.51
C GLN A 94 -17.48 1.86 5.79
N ASN A 95 -17.81 2.23 4.55
CA ASN A 95 -17.03 3.09 3.66
C ASN A 95 -15.72 2.49 3.10
N LEU A 96 -15.14 1.45 3.70
CA LEU A 96 -13.89 0.87 3.17
C LEU A 96 -14.06 0.27 1.78
N LYS A 97 -15.22 -0.36 1.51
CA LYS A 97 -15.56 -0.84 0.16
C LYS A 97 -15.65 0.30 -0.86
N ALA A 98 -16.27 1.42 -0.49
CA ALA A 98 -16.40 2.58 -1.34
C ALA A 98 -15.03 3.22 -1.63
N LEU A 99 -14.18 3.31 -0.61
CA LEU A 99 -12.80 3.81 -0.74
C LEU A 99 -11.99 2.92 -1.69
N MET A 100 -12.03 1.59 -1.52
CA MET A 100 -11.32 0.69 -2.44
C MET A 100 -11.85 0.82 -3.89
N ALA A 101 -13.16 0.96 -4.07
CA ALA A 101 -13.74 1.21 -5.39
C ALA A 101 -13.29 2.54 -5.99
N GLU A 102 -13.13 3.59 -5.17
CA GLU A 102 -12.58 4.88 -5.58
C GLU A 102 -11.13 4.75 -6.07
N ILE A 103 -10.28 4.03 -5.32
CA ILE A 103 -8.89 3.76 -5.74
C ILE A 103 -8.86 2.99 -7.06
N ILE A 104 -9.67 1.92 -7.19
CA ILE A 104 -9.75 1.13 -8.42
C ILE A 104 -10.18 2.02 -9.60
N ALA A 105 -11.25 2.79 -9.44
CA ALA A 105 -11.76 3.67 -10.49
C ALA A 105 -10.73 4.72 -10.91
N HIS A 106 -10.00 5.29 -9.95
CA HIS A 106 -8.91 6.23 -10.21
C HIS A 106 -7.78 5.59 -11.02
N LEU A 107 -7.31 4.40 -10.61
CA LEU A 107 -6.23 3.69 -11.29
C LEU A 107 -6.63 3.19 -12.68
N GLN A 108 -7.87 2.74 -12.87
CA GLN A 108 -8.41 2.34 -14.18
C GLN A 108 -8.65 3.54 -15.10
N GLY A 109 -8.96 4.71 -14.53
CA GLY A 109 -9.15 5.96 -15.25
C GLY A 109 -7.85 6.65 -15.69
N LEU A 110 -6.69 6.14 -15.31
CA LEU A 110 -5.40 6.72 -15.69
C LEU A 110 -5.21 6.67 -17.20
N GLN A 111 -5.27 7.84 -17.85
CA GLN A 111 -4.74 7.99 -19.21
C GLN A 111 -3.22 7.97 -19.14
N ARG A 112 -2.63 6.83 -19.54
CA ARG A 112 -1.18 6.66 -19.53
C ARG A 112 -0.61 7.40 -20.72
N ASP A 113 0.11 8.48 -20.46
CA ASP A 113 0.95 9.10 -21.48
C ASP A 113 2.08 8.12 -21.81
N LEU A 114 2.02 7.55 -23.01
CA LEU A 114 3.01 6.59 -23.50
C LEU A 114 4.39 7.24 -23.74
N SER A 115 4.48 8.57 -23.70
CA SER A 115 5.75 9.30 -23.76
C SER A 115 6.48 9.36 -22.41
N LEU A 116 5.77 9.16 -21.30
CA LEU A 116 6.36 9.09 -19.97
C LEU A 116 6.65 7.64 -19.58
N ALA A 117 7.88 7.40 -19.14
CA ALA A 117 8.31 6.12 -18.58
C ALA A 117 7.47 5.72 -17.36
N VAL A 118 7.17 6.71 -16.51
CA VAL A 118 6.44 6.58 -15.25
C VAL A 118 5.47 7.74 -15.13
N SER A 119 4.20 7.43 -14.85
CA SER A 119 3.18 8.44 -14.60
C SER A 119 3.00 8.68 -13.09
N CYS A 120 2.47 9.84 -12.74
CA CYS A 120 2.15 10.23 -11.36
C CYS A 120 0.70 10.72 -11.27
N SER A 121 0.02 10.42 -10.18
CA SER A 121 -1.32 10.95 -9.89
C SER A 121 -1.56 11.05 -8.38
N ARG A 122 -2.61 11.78 -8.00
CA ARG A 122 -2.95 12.05 -6.60
C ARG A 122 -4.40 11.69 -6.30
N LEU A 123 -4.60 11.04 -5.16
CA LEU A 123 -5.91 10.79 -4.56
C LEU A 123 -6.16 11.75 -3.40
N HIS A 124 -7.41 12.21 -3.26
CA HIS A 124 -7.83 13.03 -2.14
C HIS A 124 -8.22 12.11 -0.97
N SER A 125 -7.45 12.16 0.13
CA SER A 125 -7.60 11.22 1.26
C SER A 125 -8.39 11.78 2.45
N SER A 126 -9.21 12.81 2.23
CA SER A 126 -9.94 13.45 3.34
C SER A 126 -10.90 12.47 4.01
N GLY A 127 -10.74 12.27 5.32
CA GLY A 127 -11.56 11.35 6.11
C GLY A 127 -11.25 9.87 5.88
N TRP A 128 -10.10 9.53 5.27
CA TRP A 128 -9.65 8.15 5.11
C TRP A 128 -8.86 7.68 6.33
N ASN A 129 -9.05 6.42 6.71
CA ASN A 129 -8.13 5.77 7.63
C ASN A 129 -6.88 5.32 6.86
N LEU A 130 -5.90 6.22 6.74
CA LEU A 130 -4.68 5.97 5.96
C LEU A 130 -3.92 4.74 6.44
N CYS A 131 -3.92 4.44 7.74
CA CYS A 131 -3.29 3.23 8.26
C CYS A 131 -3.95 1.96 7.69
N THR A 132 -5.29 1.92 7.66
CA THR A 132 -6.02 0.79 7.04
C THR A 132 -5.72 0.71 5.55
N VAL A 133 -5.79 1.84 4.84
CA VAL A 133 -5.58 1.90 3.40
C VAL A 133 -4.18 1.45 3.02
N PHE A 134 -3.15 1.94 3.72
CA PHE A 134 -1.78 1.54 3.48
C PHE A 134 -1.52 0.09 3.86
N GLY A 135 -2.10 -0.42 4.95
CA GLY A 135 -2.01 -1.83 5.28
C GLY A 135 -2.55 -2.72 4.15
N ILE A 136 -3.66 -2.33 3.53
CA ILE A 136 -4.21 -3.02 2.35
C ILE A 136 -3.26 -2.87 1.15
N LEU A 137 -2.89 -1.64 0.78
CA LEU A 137 -2.08 -1.37 -0.42
C LEU A 137 -0.67 -1.98 -0.34
N LEU A 138 -0.09 -2.10 0.85
CA LEU A 138 1.21 -2.75 1.08
C LEU A 138 1.11 -4.27 1.13
N GLY A 139 -0.10 -4.84 1.09
CA GLY A 139 -0.34 -6.27 1.08
C GLY A 139 -0.15 -6.92 2.45
N TYR A 140 -0.44 -6.22 3.54
CA TYR A 140 -0.39 -6.82 4.87
C TYR A 140 -1.40 -7.96 4.97
N PRO A 141 -1.03 -9.09 5.60
CA PRO A 141 -1.92 -10.25 5.70
C PRO A 141 -3.18 -9.95 6.51
N VAL A 142 -3.06 -9.07 7.51
CA VAL A 142 -4.17 -8.65 8.39
C VAL A 142 -4.03 -7.16 8.71
N PRO A 143 -4.61 -6.26 7.88
CA PRO A 143 -4.53 -4.82 8.13
C PRO A 143 -5.29 -4.40 9.39
N TYR A 144 -4.77 -3.40 10.08
CA TYR A 144 -5.46 -2.78 11.22
C TYR A 144 -6.46 -1.76 10.74
N THR A 145 -7.51 -1.57 11.52
CA THR A 145 -8.55 -0.58 11.24
C THR A 145 -9.09 0.04 12.51
N PHE A 146 -9.54 1.29 12.44
CA PHE A 146 -10.10 2.01 13.57
C PHE A 146 -11.05 3.12 13.10
N ARG A 147 -11.89 3.61 14.01
CA ARG A 147 -12.83 4.70 13.75
C ARG A 147 -12.17 6.07 13.96
N LEU A 148 -12.06 6.86 12.89
CA LEU A 148 -11.46 8.19 12.89
C LEU A 148 -12.14 9.20 13.83
N ASN A 149 -13.43 9.01 14.14
CA ASN A 149 -14.21 9.99 14.91
C ASN A 149 -14.07 9.84 16.44
N GLN A 150 -13.12 9.04 16.93
CA GLN A 150 -12.96 8.72 18.36
C GLN A 150 -11.63 9.22 18.97
N GLY A 151 -10.95 10.16 18.30
CA GLY A 151 -9.65 10.71 18.73
C GLY A 151 -8.46 9.95 18.12
N ASP A 152 -7.24 10.39 18.45
CA ASP A 152 -5.98 9.80 17.95
C ASP A 152 -5.58 8.51 18.69
N ASP A 153 -6.31 8.15 19.75
CA ASP A 153 -6.05 6.96 20.55
C ASP A 153 -6.59 5.69 19.89
N ASN A 154 -5.91 4.58 20.16
CA ASN A 154 -6.33 3.23 19.78
C ASN A 154 -6.15 2.28 20.96
N CYS A 155 -6.77 1.10 20.91
CA CYS A 155 -6.69 0.13 22.01
C CYS A 155 -5.30 -0.54 22.16
N LEU A 156 -4.33 -0.17 21.31
CA LEU A 156 -2.92 -0.59 21.41
C LEU A 156 -2.04 0.44 22.10
N ALA A 157 -2.60 1.56 22.59
CA ALA A 157 -1.82 2.57 23.28
C ALA A 157 -0.98 1.94 24.42
N LEU A 158 0.32 2.28 24.44
CA LEU A 158 1.30 1.75 25.40
C LEU A 158 1.48 0.23 25.39
N THR A 159 1.00 -0.47 24.35
CA THR A 159 1.20 -1.91 24.19
C THR A 159 2.48 -2.16 23.39
N PRO A 160 3.46 -2.92 23.92
CA PRO A 160 4.65 -3.31 23.17
C PRO A 160 4.26 -4.10 21.93
N LEU A 161 4.79 -3.73 20.77
CA LEU A 161 4.52 -4.45 19.52
C LEU A 161 5.74 -5.25 19.09
N ARG A 162 5.50 -6.47 18.60
CA ARG A 162 6.50 -7.30 17.94
C ARG A 162 6.41 -7.11 16.43
N VAL A 163 7.55 -6.81 15.81
CA VAL A 163 7.67 -6.67 14.36
C VAL A 163 7.96 -8.04 13.73
N PHE A 164 7.19 -8.36 12.70
CA PHE A 164 7.41 -9.50 11.82
C PHE A 164 7.72 -9.02 10.42
N THR A 165 8.64 -9.70 9.76
CA THR A 165 9.10 -9.32 8.43
C THR A 165 9.05 -10.53 7.52
N ALA A 166 8.32 -10.42 6.41
CA ALA A 166 8.33 -11.41 5.34
C ALA A 166 9.31 -10.98 4.25
N ARG A 167 10.21 -11.88 3.85
CA ARG A 167 11.17 -11.66 2.76
C ARG A 167 11.10 -12.80 1.75
N ILE A 168 11.34 -12.49 0.49
CA ILE A 168 11.35 -13.48 -0.59
C ILE A 168 12.69 -13.48 -1.32
N SER A 169 13.20 -14.68 -1.62
CA SER A 169 14.37 -14.88 -2.48
C SER A 169 13.88 -15.37 -3.83
N TRP A 170 13.86 -14.49 -4.83
CA TRP A 170 13.32 -14.79 -6.16
C TRP A 170 14.29 -14.41 -7.28
N LEU A 171 15.26 -13.54 -6.97
CA LEU A 171 16.37 -13.20 -7.84
C LEU A 171 17.59 -14.03 -7.43
N CYS A 172 18.00 -14.97 -8.29
CA CYS A 172 19.14 -15.85 -8.02
C CYS A 172 20.42 -15.02 -7.80
N GLY A 173 21.16 -15.30 -6.72
CA GLY A 173 22.40 -14.57 -6.39
C GLY A 173 22.18 -13.20 -5.73
N HIS A 174 20.94 -12.80 -5.47
CA HIS A 174 20.62 -11.53 -4.79
C HIS A 174 20.08 -11.76 -3.37
N PRO A 175 20.24 -10.77 -2.47
CA PRO A 175 19.67 -10.85 -1.13
C PRO A 175 18.12 -10.90 -1.17
N PRO A 176 17.49 -11.50 -0.15
CA PRO A 176 16.03 -11.54 -0.06
C PRO A 176 15.43 -10.12 -0.05
N VAL A 177 14.36 -9.93 -0.82
CA VAL A 177 13.62 -8.66 -0.90
C VAL A 177 12.51 -8.63 0.15
N LEU A 178 12.30 -7.47 0.77
CA LEU A 178 11.20 -7.24 1.70
C LEU A 178 9.84 -7.28 0.99
N LEU A 179 8.96 -8.18 1.41
CA LEU A 179 7.56 -8.16 0.95
C LEU A 179 6.74 -7.24 1.83
N TYR A 180 6.75 -7.44 3.14
CA TYR A 180 6.09 -6.56 4.08
C TYR A 180 6.70 -6.72 5.46
N SER A 181 6.58 -5.66 6.26
CA SER A 181 6.93 -5.65 7.67
C SER A 181 5.72 -5.11 8.41
N PHE A 182 5.19 -5.89 9.36
CA PHE A 182 3.99 -5.54 10.11
C PHE A 182 4.20 -5.85 11.59
N SER A 183 3.44 -5.18 12.44
CA SER A 183 3.55 -5.28 13.89
C SER A 183 2.33 -5.98 14.47
N VAL A 184 2.53 -6.77 15.53
CA VAL A 184 1.47 -7.43 16.30
C VAL A 184 1.72 -7.20 17.80
N PRO A 185 0.68 -6.89 18.60
CA PRO A 185 0.75 -6.86 20.06
C PRO A 185 1.30 -8.14 20.69
#